data_AF-A0A2E6ZKR6-F1
#
_entry.id   AF-A0A2E6ZKR6-F1
#
_cell.length_a   1.000
_cell.length_b   1.000
_cell.length_c   1.000
_cell.angle_alpha   90.00
_cell.angle_beta   90.00
_cell.angle_gamma   90.00
#
_symmetry.space_group_name_H-M   'P 1'
#
loop_
_entity.id
_entity.type
_entity.pdbx_description
1 polymer ?
#
loop_
_entity_poly.entity_id
_entity_poly.type
_entity_poly.pdbx_seq_one_letter_code
_entity_poly.pdbx_strand_id
1 'polypeptide(L)'
;MTKQYNIVWAIVDSVRHYHTPGDDRTRLDFMDEFAKESVEFEHVITSAPSTVMSISAMMTSMPSFYLGRNYSDFRFDNDYFTTLSSILNSSGWETRALLMHPDIRDKLRVFDLISSKYWPKGFSHKNWWDNSKINQLLRNSLKIDGDQSPKPCFWFLDFNCREDPNTSNLVKDSFQALNDAGYTEENTIFILCSDHGYPDPSRGITPEFLKENNLTHDVFMTEDNIRIPLFVNYPGCKKGSKVSEIISTLDLKPTLLDLLEIKVDNEISSRWHGQSLLKLMNQDDANYDTERLIRVDARFFGQSGRISALCGTNYKYVYHHDTQNEEFIDLSNYMEDEKNIISEVTSNPELNKVFQHFKKSFNESETKGSNFQINYAVRKLSNSLNDVTLTNTPGLNMLIAAPLPLNMLQSIASAFTSFLKVPNITIVTTENTPLAEESPYNVYFAKVTDNSVVIDTIVEFSKFDVCVLVSNGESSLVRVDSNKEISSNSKEKKLASYVKSLKPKKIISLDLNMTVSINKGQISRYLKTLMHKKDFFIEEPSLIFFEMGKILKALKRKALMLLKNYD
;
A
#
# COMPACT_ATOMS: atom_id res chain seq x y z
N MET A 1 3.48 11.58 32.22
CA MET A 1 2.08 11.87 31.82
C MET A 1 2.14 12.09 30.33
N THR A 2 1.29 11.44 29.52
CA THR A 2 1.27 11.64 28.05
C THR A 2 1.14 13.12 27.71
N LYS A 3 1.98 13.65 26.82
CA LYS A 3 1.85 15.02 26.35
C LYS A 3 0.63 15.14 25.44
N GLN A 4 -0.18 16.16 25.65
CA GLN A 4 -1.45 16.37 24.95
C GLN A 4 -1.27 17.36 23.77
N TYR A 5 -0.18 17.22 23.01
CA TYR A 5 0.03 18.07 21.83
C TYR A 5 -0.93 17.68 20.71
N ASN A 6 -1.40 18.68 19.98
CA ASN A 6 -2.08 18.44 18.71
C ASN A 6 -1.07 17.94 17.68
N ILE A 7 -1.58 17.37 16.59
CA ILE A 7 -0.77 16.95 15.46
C ILE A 7 -1.41 17.51 14.20
N VAL A 8 -0.61 18.14 13.34
CA VAL A 8 -1.00 18.54 11.99
C VAL A 8 0.01 17.91 11.05
N TRP A 9 -0.44 16.95 10.26
CA TRP A 9 0.38 16.29 9.25
C TRP A 9 -0.19 16.61 7.88
N ALA A 10 0.52 17.44 7.13
CA ALA A 10 0.22 17.72 5.74
C ALA A 10 1.15 16.92 4.82
N ILE A 11 0.55 16.29 3.82
CA ILE A 11 1.26 15.70 2.69
C ILE A 11 0.92 16.47 1.42
N VAL A 12 1.87 16.53 0.49
CA VAL A 12 1.63 17.02 -0.87
C VAL A 12 2.02 15.93 -1.84
N ASP A 13 1.03 15.38 -2.56
CA ASP A 13 1.19 14.23 -3.46
C ASP A 13 2.33 14.43 -4.45
N SER A 14 3.29 13.51 -4.45
CA SER A 14 4.34 13.35 -5.47
C SER A 14 5.31 14.54 -5.63
N VAL A 15 5.57 15.32 -4.59
CA VAL A 15 6.56 16.41 -4.60
C VAL A 15 7.99 15.88 -4.43
N ARG A 16 8.92 16.34 -5.27
CA ARG A 16 10.36 16.03 -5.19
C ARG A 16 11.04 16.73 -4.02
N HIS A 17 12.17 16.19 -3.56
CA HIS A 17 12.95 16.79 -2.47
C HIS A 17 13.79 18.00 -2.88
N TYR A 18 13.80 18.35 -4.17
CA TYR A 18 14.53 19.47 -4.76
C TYR A 18 13.67 20.29 -5.73
N HIS A 19 14.14 21.49 -6.05
CA HIS A 19 13.47 22.40 -6.97
C HIS A 19 13.71 22.02 -8.43
N THR A 20 12.63 21.95 -9.21
CA THR A 20 12.63 21.72 -10.65
C THR A 20 11.86 22.84 -11.35
N PRO A 21 12.53 23.91 -11.82
CA PRO A 21 11.86 25.07 -12.40
C PRO A 21 10.93 24.71 -13.56
N GLY A 22 9.68 25.18 -13.51
CA GLY A 22 8.69 24.97 -14.57
C GLY A 22 7.95 23.64 -14.52
N ASP A 23 8.19 22.81 -13.49
CA ASP A 23 7.51 21.53 -13.28
C ASP A 23 6.66 21.58 -12.00
N ASP A 24 5.44 21.03 -12.05
CA ASP A 24 4.48 21.08 -10.95
C ASP A 24 4.83 20.13 -9.78
N ARG A 25 5.77 19.19 -9.96
CA ARG A 25 6.31 18.29 -8.92
C ARG A 25 7.51 18.86 -8.19
N THR A 26 7.88 20.11 -8.46
CA THR A 26 8.95 20.81 -7.76
C THR A 26 8.72 20.86 -6.25
N ARG A 27 9.79 20.84 -5.47
CA ARG A 27 9.75 21.25 -4.06
C ARG A 27 9.07 22.61 -3.93
N LEU A 28 8.21 22.76 -2.93
CA LEU A 28 7.42 23.98 -2.74
C LEU A 28 8.23 25.06 -2.03
N ASP A 29 8.08 26.33 -2.41
CA ASP A 29 8.70 27.46 -1.70
C ASP A 29 8.33 27.48 -0.20
N PHE A 30 7.08 27.13 0.13
CA PHE A 30 6.65 27.05 1.52
C PHE A 30 7.40 25.98 2.33
N MET A 31 7.87 24.90 1.70
CA MET A 31 8.70 23.91 2.39
C MET A 31 10.03 24.52 2.85
N ASP A 32 10.63 25.41 2.05
CA ASP A 32 11.87 26.11 2.43
C ASP A 32 11.65 27.19 3.50
N GLU A 33 10.49 27.84 3.47
CA GLU A 33 10.10 28.73 4.56
C GLU A 33 9.89 27.95 5.86
N PHE A 34 9.15 26.83 5.80
CA PHE A 34 8.83 26.00 6.95
C PHE A 34 10.08 25.31 7.54
N ALA A 35 11.07 24.98 6.70
CA ALA A 35 12.35 24.41 7.14
C ALA A 35 13.07 25.30 8.17
N LYS A 36 12.96 26.63 8.07
CA LYS A 36 13.63 27.57 8.99
C LYS A 36 13.13 27.43 10.43
N GLU A 37 11.89 27.01 10.60
CA GLU A 37 11.24 26.82 11.90
C GLU A 37 11.13 25.34 12.27
N SER A 38 11.71 24.42 11.49
CA SER A 38 11.54 22.96 11.63
C SER A 38 12.88 22.24 11.72
N VAL A 39 12.82 20.95 12.03
CA VAL A 39 13.91 20.02 11.69
C VAL A 39 13.68 19.52 10.27
N GLU A 40 14.62 19.75 9.37
CA GLU A 40 14.62 19.22 8.00
C GLU A 40 15.39 17.90 7.95
N PHE A 41 14.80 16.89 7.29
CA PHE A 41 15.47 15.63 7.02
C PHE A 41 15.89 15.58 5.56
N GLU A 42 17.19 15.44 5.30
CA GLU A 42 17.71 15.56 3.94
C GLU A 42 17.56 14.24 3.16
N HIS A 43 17.69 13.08 3.81
CA HIS A 43 17.72 11.76 3.17
C HIS A 43 16.53 10.88 3.58
N VAL A 44 15.32 11.22 3.10
CA VAL A 44 14.07 10.52 3.47
C VAL A 44 13.58 9.61 2.37
N ILE A 45 13.52 8.31 2.65
CA ILE A 45 13.05 7.30 1.71
C ILE A 45 11.60 6.91 2.01
N THR A 46 10.73 7.01 1.00
CA THR A 46 9.34 6.52 1.08
C THR A 46 9.28 5.00 1.03
N SER A 47 8.25 4.39 1.64
CA SER A 47 8.08 2.93 1.55
C SER A 47 7.54 2.46 0.19
N ALA A 48 6.95 3.35 -0.61
CA ALA A 48 6.48 3.06 -1.95
C ALA A 48 6.26 4.35 -2.74
N PRO A 49 6.61 4.40 -4.04
CA PRO A 49 6.20 5.47 -4.95
C PRO A 49 4.71 5.37 -5.34
N SER A 50 3.83 5.30 -4.33
CA SER A 50 2.38 5.21 -4.48
C SER A 50 1.68 5.72 -3.24
N THR A 51 0.76 6.68 -3.39
CA THR A 51 0.03 7.32 -2.28
C THR A 51 -0.63 6.35 -1.32
N VAL A 52 -1.40 5.39 -1.82
CA VAL A 52 -2.13 4.43 -0.97
C VAL A 52 -1.16 3.52 -0.22
N MET A 53 -0.11 3.06 -0.90
CA MET A 53 0.90 2.18 -0.31
C MET A 53 1.74 2.95 0.73
N SER A 54 2.22 4.14 0.38
CA SER A 54 3.05 4.99 1.23
C SER A 54 2.33 5.44 2.49
N ILE A 55 1.12 6.00 2.38
CA ILE A 55 0.38 6.49 3.55
C ILE A 55 -0.01 5.35 4.48
N SER A 56 -0.42 4.19 3.94
CA SER A 56 -0.73 3.03 4.77
C SER A 56 0.52 2.52 5.52
N ALA A 57 1.69 2.60 4.90
CA ALA A 57 2.99 2.32 5.51
C ALA A 57 3.33 3.32 6.63
N MET A 58 3.22 4.62 6.37
CA MET A 58 3.43 5.69 7.36
C MET A 58 2.56 5.51 8.60
N MET A 59 1.27 5.22 8.39
CA MET A 59 0.32 5.06 9.49
C MET A 59 0.53 3.76 10.28
N THR A 60 1.24 2.77 9.75
CA THR A 60 1.47 1.49 10.44
C THR A 60 2.90 1.33 10.97
N SER A 61 3.86 2.09 10.42
CA SER A 61 5.31 1.84 10.54
C SER A 61 5.72 0.47 9.97
N MET A 62 4.96 -0.06 9.00
CA MET A 62 5.28 -1.31 8.31
C MET A 62 5.57 -1.04 6.84
N PRO A 63 6.55 -1.73 6.23
CA PRO A 63 6.80 -1.61 4.80
C PRO A 63 5.54 -1.95 4.00
N SER A 64 5.28 -1.16 2.98
CA SER A 64 4.04 -1.16 2.20
C SER A 64 3.66 -2.54 1.66
N PHE A 65 4.64 -3.33 1.21
CA PHE A 65 4.42 -4.64 0.62
C PHE A 65 3.85 -5.69 1.62
N TYR A 66 3.96 -5.46 2.93
CA TYR A 66 3.30 -6.30 3.95
C TYR A 66 1.79 -6.06 4.03
N LEU A 67 1.33 -4.85 3.68
CA LEU A 67 -0.01 -4.38 4.01
C LEU A 67 -1.08 -4.94 3.07
N GLY A 68 -0.70 -5.35 1.87
CA GLY A 68 -1.60 -5.87 0.85
C GLY A 68 -0.93 -6.91 -0.04
N ARG A 69 -1.74 -7.51 -0.93
CA ARG A 69 -1.26 -8.45 -1.97
C ARG A 69 -1.46 -7.92 -3.37
N ASN A 70 -2.42 -7.03 -3.58
CA ASN A 70 -2.70 -6.40 -4.86
C ASN A 70 -3.39 -5.05 -4.69
N TYR A 71 -3.07 -4.12 -5.57
CA TYR A 71 -3.52 -2.73 -5.49
C TYR A 71 -4.98 -2.53 -5.91
N SER A 72 -5.47 -3.31 -6.87
CA SER A 72 -6.78 -3.09 -7.51
C SER A 72 -7.95 -3.30 -6.53
N ASP A 73 -7.86 -4.34 -5.71
CA ASP A 73 -8.84 -4.71 -4.69
C ASP A 73 -8.39 -4.38 -3.27
N PHE A 74 -7.26 -3.67 -3.12
CA PHE A 74 -6.74 -3.28 -1.82
C PHE A 74 -7.75 -2.46 -1.03
N ARG A 75 -8.06 -2.91 0.18
CA ARG A 75 -8.72 -2.14 1.23
C ARG A 75 -7.94 -2.42 2.50
N PHE A 76 -7.55 -1.37 3.21
CA PHE A 76 -6.78 -1.53 4.43
C PHE A 76 -7.55 -2.33 5.48
N ASP A 77 -6.84 -3.24 6.15
CA ASP A 77 -7.40 -4.18 7.13
C ASP A 77 -7.21 -3.69 8.57
N ASN A 78 -8.10 -2.81 9.02
CA ASN A 78 -8.11 -2.29 10.40
C ASN A 78 -8.26 -3.39 11.46
N ASP A 79 -8.73 -4.59 11.09
CA ASP A 79 -8.85 -5.72 12.01
C ASP A 79 -7.50 -6.41 12.28
N TYR A 80 -6.46 -6.14 11.47
CA TYR A 80 -5.13 -6.74 11.63
C TYR A 80 -4.02 -5.74 11.91
N PHE A 81 -4.08 -4.57 11.28
CA PHE A 81 -3.03 -3.58 11.30
C PHE A 81 -3.45 -2.40 12.18
N THR A 82 -2.66 -2.16 13.23
CA THR A 82 -2.86 -1.01 14.12
C THR A 82 -2.26 0.25 13.51
N THR A 83 -3.09 1.25 13.24
CA THR A 83 -2.66 2.54 12.69
C THR A 83 -2.30 3.53 13.80
N LEU A 84 -1.53 4.57 13.46
CA LEU A 84 -1.26 5.71 14.35
C LEU A 84 -2.57 6.34 14.83
N SER A 85 -3.52 6.60 13.93
CA SER A 85 -4.84 7.12 14.27
C SER A 85 -5.59 6.25 15.30
N SER A 86 -5.56 4.92 15.16
CA SER A 86 -6.22 4.02 16.13
C SER A 86 -5.61 4.09 17.53
N ILE A 87 -4.27 4.26 17.62
CA ILE A 87 -3.56 4.42 18.89
C ILE A 87 -3.89 5.79 19.51
N LEU A 88 -3.89 6.85 18.69
CA LEU A 88 -4.22 8.21 19.11
C LEU A 88 -5.67 8.31 19.60
N ASN A 89 -6.63 7.75 18.85
CA ASN A 89 -8.04 7.65 19.24
C ASN A 89 -8.20 6.95 20.59
N SER A 90 -7.51 5.81 20.77
CA SER A 90 -7.53 5.06 22.04
C SER A 90 -6.87 5.82 23.19
N SER A 91 -6.03 6.81 22.88
CA SER A 91 -5.32 7.66 23.83
C SER A 91 -6.04 9.00 24.09
N GLY A 92 -7.21 9.24 23.47
CA GLY A 92 -8.04 10.42 23.70
C GLY A 92 -7.88 11.56 22.68
N TRP A 93 -7.15 11.37 21.59
CA TRP A 93 -7.12 12.32 20.47
C TRP A 93 -8.35 12.13 19.60
N GLU A 94 -8.92 13.23 19.11
CA GLU A 94 -9.80 13.16 17.94
C GLU A 94 -8.93 13.15 16.68
N THR A 95 -9.22 12.26 15.72
CA THR A 95 -8.52 12.26 14.43
C THR A 95 -9.44 12.78 13.33
N ARG A 96 -8.88 13.55 12.39
CA ARG A 96 -9.61 14.17 11.28
C ARG A 96 -8.74 14.19 10.04
N ALA A 97 -9.27 13.67 8.94
CA ALA A 97 -8.58 13.69 7.65
C ALA A 97 -9.37 14.40 6.55
N LEU A 98 -8.64 15.22 5.78
CA LEU A 98 -9.09 15.84 4.54
C LEU A 98 -8.31 15.22 3.39
N LEU A 99 -8.92 14.29 2.67
CA LEU A 99 -8.28 13.54 1.57
C LEU A 99 -8.81 14.01 0.22
N MET A 100 -7.92 14.33 -0.72
CA MET A 100 -8.31 14.93 -2.01
C MET A 100 -9.03 13.93 -2.94
N HIS A 101 -8.56 12.69 -3.03
CA HIS A 101 -9.06 11.71 -4.00
C HIS A 101 -10.13 10.76 -3.42
N PRO A 102 -11.26 10.51 -4.10
CA PRO A 102 -12.28 9.53 -3.68
C PRO A 102 -11.75 8.11 -3.46
N ASP A 103 -10.97 7.56 -4.41
CA ASP A 103 -10.36 6.23 -4.27
C ASP A 103 -9.44 6.10 -3.06
N ILE A 104 -8.68 7.15 -2.70
CA ILE A 104 -7.83 7.14 -1.50
C ILE A 104 -8.71 7.02 -0.25
N ARG A 105 -9.80 7.79 -0.15
CA ARG A 105 -10.79 7.71 0.95
C ARG A 105 -11.40 6.31 1.06
N ASP A 106 -11.62 5.64 -0.06
CA ASP A 106 -12.17 4.29 -0.06
C ASP A 106 -11.15 3.23 0.37
N LYS A 107 -9.90 3.33 -0.12
CA LYS A 107 -8.83 2.34 0.07
C LYS A 107 -8.13 2.43 1.41
N LEU A 108 -7.75 3.63 1.83
CA LEU A 108 -6.84 3.82 2.97
C LEU A 108 -7.48 3.43 4.29
N ARG A 109 -8.69 3.92 4.62
CA ARG A 109 -9.39 3.62 5.90
C ARG A 109 -8.53 3.73 7.17
N VAL A 110 -7.35 4.35 7.11
CA VAL A 110 -6.41 4.55 8.22
C VAL A 110 -6.66 5.86 8.95
N PHE A 111 -7.71 6.60 8.59
CA PHE A 111 -8.08 7.88 9.19
C PHE A 111 -9.58 7.95 9.42
N ASP A 112 -9.98 8.78 10.38
CA ASP A 112 -11.35 9.25 10.49
C ASP A 112 -11.54 10.45 9.55
N LEU A 113 -12.39 10.29 8.53
CA LEU A 113 -12.69 11.37 7.60
C LEU A 113 -13.53 12.44 8.28
N ILE A 114 -13.35 13.70 7.89
CA ILE A 114 -14.14 14.79 8.45
C ILE A 114 -15.65 14.59 8.19
N SER A 115 -16.44 14.76 9.25
CA SER A 115 -17.89 14.57 9.20
C SER A 115 -18.59 15.56 8.24
N SER A 116 -19.62 15.07 7.54
CA SER A 116 -20.46 15.88 6.64
C SER A 116 -21.09 17.13 7.26
N LYS A 117 -21.23 17.19 8.59
CA LYS A 117 -21.70 18.40 9.29
C LYS A 117 -20.79 19.62 9.07
N TYR A 118 -19.52 19.39 8.70
CA TYR A 118 -18.54 20.44 8.44
C TYR A 118 -18.44 20.81 6.95
N TRP A 119 -19.18 20.17 6.07
CA TRP A 119 -18.99 20.37 4.64
C TRP A 119 -19.77 21.58 4.13
N PRO A 120 -19.15 22.44 3.32
CA PRO A 120 -19.89 23.45 2.59
C PRO A 120 -20.93 22.81 1.65
N LYS A 121 -21.99 23.56 1.33
CA LYS A 121 -23.05 23.09 0.44
C LYS A 121 -22.48 22.65 -0.92
N GLY A 122 -22.82 21.43 -1.34
CA GLY A 122 -22.40 20.86 -2.64
C GLY A 122 -21.14 19.98 -2.60
N PHE A 123 -20.49 19.86 -1.43
CA PHE A 123 -19.40 18.91 -1.23
C PHE A 123 -19.92 17.48 -1.07
N SER A 124 -19.14 16.52 -1.55
CA SER A 124 -19.38 15.08 -1.40
C SER A 124 -18.06 14.33 -1.55
N HIS A 125 -17.97 13.19 -0.90
CA HIS A 125 -16.89 12.22 -1.01
C HIS A 125 -16.78 11.56 -2.38
N LYS A 126 -17.80 11.65 -3.24
CA LYS A 126 -17.69 11.23 -4.65
C LYS A 126 -16.74 12.12 -5.46
N ASN A 127 -16.55 13.36 -5.01
CA ASN A 127 -15.87 14.37 -5.79
C ASN A 127 -14.39 14.42 -5.44
N TRP A 128 -13.56 14.67 -6.46
CA TRP A 128 -12.21 15.16 -6.26
C TRP A 128 -12.26 16.52 -5.53
N TRP A 129 -11.49 16.65 -4.44
CA TRP A 129 -11.29 17.90 -3.73
C TRP A 129 -9.93 18.46 -4.09
N ASP A 130 -9.91 19.50 -4.92
CA ASP A 130 -8.69 20.30 -5.15
C ASP A 130 -8.24 21.02 -3.87
N ASN A 131 -7.04 21.59 -3.90
CA ASN A 131 -6.44 22.25 -2.74
C ASN A 131 -7.32 23.36 -2.17
N SER A 132 -8.02 24.13 -3.01
CA SER A 132 -8.96 25.17 -2.55
C SER A 132 -10.13 24.58 -1.77
N LYS A 133 -10.70 23.46 -2.23
CA LYS A 133 -11.75 22.73 -1.51
C LYS A 133 -11.25 22.15 -0.19
N ILE A 134 -10.02 21.65 -0.13
CA ILE A 134 -9.39 21.21 1.13
C ILE A 134 -9.32 22.39 2.12
N ASN A 135 -8.82 23.56 1.70
CA ASN A 135 -8.78 24.74 2.57
C ASN A 135 -10.17 25.20 3.01
N GLN A 136 -11.17 25.17 2.11
CA GLN A 136 -12.56 25.53 2.44
C GLN A 136 -13.15 24.59 3.50
N LEU A 137 -12.93 23.27 3.38
CA LEU A 137 -13.35 22.29 4.38
C LEU A 137 -12.67 22.53 5.72
N LEU A 138 -11.36 22.72 5.72
CA LEU A 138 -10.58 23.00 6.93
C LEU A 138 -11.11 24.24 7.63
N ARG A 139 -11.17 25.38 6.92
CA ARG A 139 -11.61 26.66 7.48
C ARG A 139 -13.06 26.59 7.98
N ASN A 140 -13.95 25.91 7.25
CA ASN A 140 -15.32 25.75 7.70
C ASN A 140 -15.41 24.87 8.96
N SER A 141 -14.60 23.82 9.06
CA SER A 141 -14.52 23.00 10.28
C SER A 141 -14.03 23.81 11.48
N LEU A 142 -12.92 24.53 11.33
CA LEU A 142 -12.34 25.35 12.38
C LEU A 142 -13.32 26.44 12.83
N LYS A 143 -14.05 27.05 11.88
CA LYS A 143 -15.08 28.06 12.17
C LYS A 143 -16.27 27.48 12.93
N ILE A 144 -16.76 26.30 12.54
CA ILE A 144 -17.92 25.66 13.19
C ILE A 144 -17.59 25.27 14.62
N ASP A 145 -16.40 24.71 14.85
CA ASP A 145 -15.98 24.32 16.19
C ASP A 145 -15.64 25.54 17.07
N GLY A 146 -14.97 26.54 16.51
CA GLY A 146 -14.51 27.71 17.26
C GLY A 146 -13.70 27.29 18.49
N ASP A 147 -14.04 27.85 19.66
CA ASP A 147 -13.38 27.52 20.94
C ASP A 147 -13.63 26.08 21.42
N GLN A 148 -14.59 25.37 20.82
CA GLN A 148 -14.91 23.98 21.12
C GLN A 148 -14.12 22.98 20.26
N SER A 149 -13.11 23.45 19.51
CA SER A 149 -12.27 22.57 18.70
C SER A 149 -11.62 21.50 19.58
N PRO A 150 -11.65 20.22 19.17
CA PRO A 150 -11.10 19.14 19.97
C PRO A 150 -9.61 19.36 20.22
N LYS A 151 -9.22 19.19 21.48
CA LYS A 151 -7.82 19.26 21.92
C LYS A 151 -7.58 18.12 22.93
N PRO A 152 -6.66 17.18 22.66
CA PRO A 152 -5.80 17.17 21.48
C PRO A 152 -6.50 16.63 20.22
N CYS A 153 -6.07 17.11 19.05
CA CYS A 153 -6.58 16.66 17.75
C CYS A 153 -5.43 16.32 16.80
N PHE A 154 -5.62 15.28 15.98
CA PHE A 154 -4.75 14.92 14.87
C PHE A 154 -5.43 15.24 13.54
N TRP A 155 -4.92 16.27 12.86
CA TRP A 155 -5.29 16.62 11.49
C TRP A 155 -4.34 15.97 10.48
N PHE A 156 -4.92 15.28 9.49
CA PHE A 156 -4.21 14.81 8.30
C PHE A 156 -4.74 15.53 7.06
N LEU A 157 -3.87 16.25 6.35
CA LEU A 157 -4.21 17.06 5.19
C LEU A 157 -3.49 16.51 3.96
N ASP A 158 -4.23 16.24 2.90
CA ASP A 158 -3.71 15.65 1.66
C ASP A 158 -3.98 16.59 0.49
N PHE A 159 -2.88 17.17 -0.01
CA PHE A 159 -2.84 18.15 -1.10
C PHE A 159 -2.28 17.53 -2.39
N ASN A 160 -2.61 18.11 -3.53
CA ASN A 160 -2.09 17.72 -4.84
C ASN A 160 -1.21 18.84 -5.42
N CYS A 161 -0.01 18.53 -5.89
CA CYS A 161 0.80 19.52 -6.61
C CYS A 161 0.43 19.67 -8.10
N ARG A 162 -0.20 18.64 -8.70
CA ARG A 162 -0.45 18.59 -10.14
C ARG A 162 -1.41 19.66 -10.61
N GLU A 163 -1.03 20.33 -11.70
CA GLU A 163 -1.83 21.33 -12.40
C GLU A 163 -2.34 22.49 -11.51
N ASP A 164 -1.70 22.73 -10.34
CA ASP A 164 -2.03 23.83 -9.44
C ASP A 164 -0.80 24.66 -9.07
N PRO A 165 -0.54 25.79 -9.76
CA PRO A 165 0.60 26.64 -9.47
C PRO A 165 0.51 27.34 -8.11
N ASN A 166 -0.66 27.31 -7.45
CA ASN A 166 -0.85 27.91 -6.13
C ASN A 166 -0.67 26.92 -4.99
N THR A 167 -0.28 25.66 -5.25
CA THR A 167 -0.14 24.62 -4.24
C THR A 167 0.67 25.10 -3.02
N SER A 168 1.85 25.70 -3.24
CA SER A 168 2.69 26.26 -2.17
C SER A 168 1.94 27.25 -1.27
N ASN A 169 1.23 28.19 -1.88
CA ASN A 169 0.44 29.21 -1.15
C ASN A 169 -0.77 28.62 -0.43
N LEU A 170 -1.42 27.61 -1.02
CA LEU A 170 -2.60 26.97 -0.42
C LEU A 170 -2.22 26.08 0.78
N VAL A 171 -1.09 25.38 0.71
CA VAL A 171 -0.55 24.64 1.87
C VAL A 171 -0.20 25.62 2.99
N LYS A 172 0.51 26.72 2.68
CA LYS A 172 0.82 27.78 3.63
C LYS A 172 -0.44 28.38 4.28
N ASP A 173 -1.46 28.67 3.47
CA ASP A 173 -2.75 29.19 3.93
C ASP A 173 -3.44 28.24 4.92
N SER A 174 -3.36 26.92 4.69
CA SER A 174 -3.90 25.91 5.62
C SER A 174 -3.17 25.90 6.97
N PHE A 175 -1.84 26.01 6.97
CA PHE A 175 -1.06 26.11 8.22
C PHE A 175 -1.40 27.40 8.96
N GLN A 176 -1.52 28.52 8.26
CA GLN A 176 -1.96 29.79 8.85
C GLN A 176 -3.37 29.69 9.44
N ALA A 177 -4.32 29.06 8.74
CA ALA A 177 -5.68 28.88 9.24
C ALA A 177 -5.74 28.06 10.54
N LEU A 178 -4.91 27.01 10.63
CA LEU A 178 -4.76 26.21 11.86
C LEU A 178 -4.14 27.03 12.99
N ASN A 179 -3.09 27.81 12.71
CA ASN A 179 -2.49 28.70 13.68
C ASN A 179 -3.49 29.75 14.21
N ASP A 180 -4.26 30.38 13.32
CA ASP A 180 -5.30 31.34 13.68
C ASP A 180 -6.40 30.70 14.55
N ALA A 181 -6.62 29.39 14.42
CA ALA A 181 -7.54 28.60 15.24
C ALA A 181 -6.91 28.05 16.55
N GLY A 182 -5.66 28.42 16.86
CA GLY A 182 -4.98 28.09 18.10
C GLY A 182 -4.26 26.73 18.10
N TYR A 183 -3.99 26.16 16.93
CA TYR A 183 -2.97 25.12 16.75
C TYR A 183 -1.63 25.81 16.51
N THR A 184 -0.89 26.11 17.58
CA THR A 184 0.33 26.93 17.52
C THR A 184 1.58 26.07 17.78
N GLU A 185 2.77 26.61 17.49
CA GLU A 185 4.04 25.89 17.67
C GLU A 185 4.32 25.46 19.13
N GLU A 186 3.67 26.10 20.10
CA GLU A 186 3.80 25.76 21.53
C GLU A 186 2.95 24.55 21.93
N ASN A 187 1.96 24.16 21.13
CA ASN A 187 1.01 23.10 21.48
C ASN A 187 0.75 22.07 20.37
N THR A 188 1.41 22.19 19.22
CA THR A 188 1.14 21.38 18.04
C THR A 188 2.44 20.84 17.44
N ILE A 189 2.43 19.56 17.07
CA ILE A 189 3.46 18.95 16.23
C ILE A 189 3.02 19.11 14.77
N PHE A 190 3.79 19.86 13.99
CA PHE A 190 3.56 20.05 12.56
C PHE A 190 4.51 19.18 11.74
N ILE A 191 3.95 18.45 10.77
CA ILE A 191 4.69 17.65 9.81
C ILE A 191 4.28 18.10 8.41
N LEU A 192 5.26 18.40 7.58
CA LEU A 192 5.08 18.66 6.15
C LEU A 192 5.99 17.72 5.38
N CYS A 193 5.43 16.91 4.49
CA CYS A 193 6.22 16.02 3.64
C CYS A 193 5.54 15.74 2.30
N SER A 194 6.20 14.97 1.45
CA SER A 194 5.53 14.27 0.36
C SER A 194 5.15 12.84 0.77
N ASP A 195 4.23 12.20 0.05
CA ASP A 195 3.98 10.75 0.18
C ASP A 195 5.02 9.92 -0.58
N HIS A 196 5.40 10.40 -1.77
CA HIS A 196 6.47 9.93 -2.62
C HIS A 196 6.95 11.06 -3.55
N GLY A 197 7.94 10.82 -4.39
CA GLY A 197 8.37 11.79 -5.39
C GLY A 197 7.69 11.59 -6.74
N TYR A 198 8.36 12.03 -7.81
CA TYR A 198 7.97 11.73 -9.18
C TYR A 198 9.21 11.79 -10.09
N PRO A 199 9.38 10.88 -11.06
CA PRO A 199 10.54 10.90 -11.95
C PRO A 199 10.71 12.25 -12.63
N ASP A 200 11.92 12.78 -12.62
CA ASP A 200 12.27 14.03 -13.26
C ASP A 200 12.18 13.87 -14.78
N PRO A 201 11.40 14.71 -15.50
CA PRO A 201 11.28 14.63 -16.95
C PRO A 201 12.62 14.72 -17.68
N SER A 202 13.63 15.37 -17.09
CA SER A 202 14.99 15.43 -17.66
C SER A 202 15.65 14.06 -17.82
N ARG A 203 15.20 13.04 -17.07
CA ARG A 203 15.62 11.64 -17.21
C ARG A 203 14.93 10.91 -18.36
N GLY A 204 14.08 11.59 -19.13
CA GLY A 204 13.31 11.00 -20.23
C GLY A 204 12.05 10.26 -19.78
N ILE A 205 11.68 10.33 -18.50
CA ILE A 205 10.46 9.72 -17.95
C ILE A 205 9.38 10.80 -17.86
N THR A 206 8.60 10.96 -18.93
CA THR A 206 7.49 11.93 -18.97
C THR A 206 6.12 11.23 -18.85
N PRO A 207 5.04 11.96 -18.53
CA PRO A 207 3.68 11.41 -18.59
C PRO A 207 3.34 10.75 -19.94
N GLU A 208 3.81 11.31 -21.04
CA GLU A 208 3.66 10.78 -22.39
C GLU A 208 4.41 9.45 -22.55
N PHE A 209 5.68 9.39 -22.14
CA PHE A 209 6.47 8.16 -22.16
C PHE A 209 5.79 7.03 -21.37
N LEU A 210 5.29 7.34 -20.17
CA LEU A 210 4.58 6.38 -19.33
C LEU A 210 3.32 5.85 -20.05
N LYS A 211 2.54 6.75 -20.66
CA LYS A 211 1.31 6.41 -21.39
C LYS A 211 1.60 5.56 -22.62
N GLU A 212 2.60 5.92 -23.42
CA GLU A 212 2.99 5.20 -24.65
C GLU A 212 3.47 3.78 -24.35
N ASN A 213 4.14 3.58 -23.22
CA ASN A 213 4.66 2.28 -22.80
C ASN A 213 3.72 1.51 -21.87
N ASN A 214 2.52 2.03 -21.58
CA ASN A 214 1.58 1.46 -20.62
C ASN A 214 2.22 1.17 -19.25
N LEU A 215 3.07 2.11 -18.81
CA LEU A 215 3.75 2.10 -17.52
C LEU A 215 3.09 3.10 -16.57
N THR A 216 3.38 2.92 -15.30
CA THR A 216 3.01 3.83 -14.22
C THR A 216 4.28 4.24 -13.49
N HIS A 217 4.34 5.47 -12.98
CA HIS A 217 5.58 6.02 -12.41
C HIS A 217 6.12 5.22 -11.21
N ASP A 218 5.27 4.46 -10.52
CA ASP A 218 5.64 3.64 -9.35
C ASP A 218 6.70 2.56 -9.65
N VAL A 219 6.91 2.20 -10.92
CA VAL A 219 7.90 1.18 -11.30
C VAL A 219 9.33 1.73 -11.37
N PHE A 220 9.53 3.04 -11.31
CA PHE A 220 10.86 3.66 -11.38
C PHE A 220 11.42 3.86 -9.97
N MET A 221 12.55 3.23 -9.65
CA MET A 221 13.20 3.32 -8.33
C MET A 221 14.25 4.44 -8.25
N THR A 222 14.10 5.50 -9.04
CA THR A 222 15.00 6.66 -9.05
C THR A 222 14.81 7.50 -7.78
N GLU A 223 15.87 8.19 -7.35
CA GLU A 223 15.89 9.00 -6.12
C GLU A 223 14.81 10.07 -6.14
N ASP A 224 14.57 10.71 -7.28
CA ASP A 224 13.51 11.72 -7.44
C ASP A 224 12.08 11.17 -7.26
N ASN A 225 11.88 9.85 -7.33
CA ASN A 225 10.60 9.18 -7.15
C ASN A 225 10.45 8.58 -5.75
N ILE A 226 11.55 8.13 -5.13
CA ILE A 226 11.51 7.42 -3.84
C ILE A 226 12.04 8.25 -2.66
N ARG A 227 12.79 9.33 -2.91
CA ARG A 227 13.25 10.28 -1.89
C ARG A 227 12.30 11.48 -1.84
N ILE A 228 11.95 11.90 -0.64
CA ILE A 228 10.93 12.93 -0.41
C ILE A 228 11.46 14.05 0.49
N PRO A 229 10.86 15.25 0.43
CA PRO A 229 11.04 16.25 1.47
C PRO A 229 10.28 15.86 2.75
N LEU A 230 10.85 16.16 3.92
CA LEU A 230 10.22 15.97 5.23
C LEU A 230 10.71 17.02 6.23
N PHE A 231 9.75 17.64 6.91
CA PHE A 231 10.00 18.63 7.96
C PHE A 231 9.14 18.33 9.17
N VAL A 232 9.71 18.47 10.36
CA VAL A 232 8.99 18.30 11.62
C VAL A 232 9.26 19.50 12.53
N ASN A 233 8.22 20.26 12.88
CA ASN A 233 8.22 21.28 13.91
C ASN A 233 7.41 20.74 15.11
N TYR A 234 7.93 20.94 16.32
CA TYR A 234 7.26 20.50 17.54
C TYR A 234 7.64 21.40 18.71
N PRO A 235 6.85 21.42 19.81
CA PRO A 235 7.20 22.24 20.98
C PRO A 235 8.58 21.87 21.54
N GLY A 236 9.51 22.81 21.45
CA GLY A 236 10.91 22.63 21.86
C GLY A 236 11.85 22.10 20.76
N CYS A 237 11.44 22.08 19.49
CA CYS A 237 12.28 21.64 18.40
C CYS A 237 13.51 22.54 18.18
N LYS A 238 14.60 21.94 17.66
CA LYS A 238 15.78 22.68 17.19
C LYS A 238 15.48 23.30 15.82
N LYS A 239 14.86 24.49 15.84
CA LYS A 239 14.45 25.22 14.63
C LYS A 239 15.64 25.42 13.66
N GLY A 240 15.42 25.11 12.38
CA GLY A 240 16.41 25.27 11.32
C GLY A 240 17.53 24.23 11.34
N SER A 241 17.47 23.22 12.21
CA SER A 241 18.45 22.13 12.20
C SER A 241 18.16 21.12 11.10
N LYS A 242 19.20 20.39 10.70
CA LYS A 242 19.11 19.36 9.67
C LYS A 242 19.52 18.00 10.21
N VAL A 243 18.99 16.96 9.58
CA VAL A 243 19.35 15.55 9.82
C VAL A 243 19.76 14.96 8.46
N SER A 244 21.04 14.62 8.35
CA SER A 244 21.65 14.08 7.11
C SER A 244 21.58 12.56 7.03
N GLU A 245 21.31 11.88 8.14
CA GLU A 245 21.18 10.44 8.19
C GLU A 245 20.04 9.96 7.30
N ILE A 246 20.23 8.80 6.67
CA ILE A 246 19.16 8.16 5.90
C ILE A 246 18.05 7.68 6.85
N ILE A 247 16.82 8.12 6.61
CA ILE A 247 15.64 7.78 7.42
C ILE A 247 14.49 7.33 6.52
N SER A 248 13.52 6.65 7.12
CA SER A 248 12.32 6.18 6.43
C SER A 248 11.09 6.96 6.87
N THR A 249 10.15 7.15 5.96
CA THR A 249 8.79 7.59 6.32
C THR A 249 8.11 6.71 7.37
N LEU A 250 8.52 5.44 7.51
CA LEU A 250 8.06 4.53 8.55
C LEU A 250 8.42 4.99 9.97
N ASP A 251 9.43 5.85 10.10
CA ASP A 251 9.95 6.35 11.37
C ASP A 251 9.02 7.39 12.02
N LEU A 252 8.08 7.98 11.26
CA LEU A 252 7.22 9.06 11.74
C LEU A 252 6.25 8.60 12.84
N LYS A 253 5.62 7.43 12.69
CA LYS A 253 4.73 6.88 13.73
C LYS A 253 5.43 6.66 15.07
N PRO A 254 6.56 5.91 15.16
CA PRO A 254 7.26 5.75 16.44
C PRO A 254 7.78 7.08 16.98
N THR A 255 8.26 7.98 16.11
CA THR A 255 8.70 9.33 16.52
C THR A 255 7.59 10.14 17.18
N LEU A 256 6.38 10.13 16.60
CA LEU A 256 5.23 10.85 17.15
C LEU A 256 4.78 10.27 18.48
N LEU A 257 4.73 8.94 18.60
CA LEU A 257 4.35 8.29 19.84
C LEU A 257 5.35 8.56 20.97
N ASP A 258 6.65 8.59 20.66
CA ASP A 258 7.69 8.99 21.62
C ASP A 258 7.58 10.47 22.02
N LEU A 259 7.36 11.38 21.05
CA LEU A 259 7.15 12.81 21.32
C LEU A 259 5.97 13.04 22.27
N LEU A 260 4.90 12.25 22.11
CA LEU A 260 3.68 12.30 22.93
C LEU A 260 3.79 11.49 24.23
N GLU A 261 4.88 10.75 24.42
CA GLU A 261 5.09 9.83 25.54
C GLU A 261 3.98 8.74 25.66
N ILE A 262 3.44 8.31 24.52
CA ILE A 262 2.43 7.25 24.44
C ILE A 262 3.14 5.89 24.40
N LYS A 263 2.88 5.06 25.42
CA LYS A 263 3.39 3.69 25.48
C LYS A 263 2.52 2.79 24.60
N VAL A 264 3.18 1.94 23.81
CA VAL A 264 2.51 0.96 22.96
C VAL A 264 3.00 -0.44 23.30
N ASP A 265 2.07 -1.39 23.33
CA ASP A 265 2.36 -2.79 23.63
C ASP A 265 3.37 -3.39 22.66
N ASN A 266 4.27 -4.22 23.19
CA ASN A 266 5.32 -4.89 22.43
C ASN A 266 4.77 -5.76 21.29
N GLU A 267 3.57 -6.33 21.44
CA GLU A 267 2.92 -7.11 20.38
C GLU A 267 2.59 -6.26 19.14
N ILE A 268 2.30 -4.98 19.33
CA ILE A 268 2.01 -4.02 18.26
C ILE A 268 3.32 -3.46 17.71
N SER A 269 4.22 -3.00 18.58
CA SER A 269 5.45 -2.32 18.18
C SER A 269 6.50 -3.26 17.59
N SER A 270 6.50 -4.55 17.94
CA SER A 270 7.40 -5.56 17.35
C SER A 270 7.20 -5.80 15.84
N ARG A 271 6.08 -5.33 15.27
CA ARG A 271 5.82 -5.37 13.82
C ARG A 271 6.38 -4.16 13.07
N TRP A 272 6.76 -3.11 13.79
CA TRP A 272 7.25 -1.88 13.18
C TRP A 272 8.66 -2.10 12.61
N HIS A 273 8.93 -1.44 11.50
CA HIS A 273 10.26 -1.38 10.88
C HIS A 273 10.81 0.05 10.91
N GLY A 274 9.99 1.02 11.31
CA GLY A 274 10.47 2.35 11.65
C GLY A 274 11.01 2.41 13.07
N GLN A 275 11.87 3.39 13.32
CA GLN A 275 12.43 3.72 14.62
C GLN A 275 12.21 5.19 14.94
N SER A 276 12.21 5.56 16.21
CA SER A 276 12.02 6.95 16.62
C SER A 276 13.23 7.82 16.24
N LEU A 277 12.96 8.94 15.59
CA LEU A 277 13.94 9.95 15.19
C LEU A 277 14.16 11.00 16.28
N LEU A 278 13.53 10.85 17.46
CA LEU A 278 13.57 11.88 18.51
C LEU A 278 14.99 12.24 18.93
N LYS A 279 15.92 11.27 18.98
CA LYS A 279 17.33 11.53 19.29
C LYS A 279 18.03 12.31 18.16
N LEU A 280 17.84 11.89 16.90
CA LEU A 280 18.38 12.61 15.74
C LEU A 280 17.85 14.04 15.63
N MET A 281 16.54 14.26 15.85
CA MET A 281 15.96 15.61 15.90
C MET A 281 16.54 16.47 17.04
N ASN A 282 17.02 15.83 18.11
CA ASN A 282 17.74 16.49 19.20
C ASN A 282 19.26 16.56 18.96
N GLN A 283 19.73 16.21 17.76
CA GLN A 283 21.15 16.19 17.37
C GLN A 283 21.99 15.29 18.28
N ASP A 284 21.41 14.15 18.66
CA ASP A 284 22.07 13.03 19.32
C ASP A 284 22.01 11.81 18.39
N ASP A 285 23.13 11.54 17.74
CA ASP A 285 23.34 10.47 16.76
C ASP A 285 24.15 9.30 17.31
N ALA A 286 24.55 9.32 18.59
CA ALA A 286 25.55 8.43 19.16
C ALA A 286 25.22 6.92 19.06
N ASN A 287 23.96 6.56 18.78
CA ASN A 287 23.51 5.18 18.59
C ASN A 287 22.67 4.98 17.33
N TYR A 288 22.74 5.91 16.37
CA TYR A 288 22.03 5.75 15.11
C TYR A 288 22.79 4.80 14.19
N ASP A 289 22.07 3.86 13.58
CA ASP A 289 22.62 2.97 12.56
C ASP A 289 22.78 3.74 11.24
N THR A 290 23.98 4.24 10.97
CA THR A 290 24.32 4.98 9.76
C THR A 290 24.46 4.08 8.52
N GLU A 291 24.50 2.76 8.71
CA GLU A 291 24.51 1.75 7.64
C GLU A 291 23.12 1.17 7.35
N ARG A 292 22.08 1.74 7.98
CA ARG A 292 20.69 1.30 7.83
C ARG A 292 20.27 1.25 6.36
N LEU A 293 19.66 0.13 5.99
CA LEU A 293 19.12 -0.11 4.66
C LEU A 293 17.59 0.00 4.66
N ILE A 294 17.06 0.87 3.80
CA ILE A 294 15.62 1.18 3.73
C ILE A 294 15.03 0.58 2.46
N ARG A 295 13.98 -0.23 2.66
CA ARG A 295 13.31 -0.93 1.58
C ARG A 295 12.15 -0.13 0.99
N VAL A 296 12.05 -0.14 -0.33
CA VAL A 296 10.99 0.47 -1.14
C VAL A 296 10.41 -0.57 -2.09
N ASP A 297 9.09 -0.58 -2.27
CA ASP A 297 8.42 -1.50 -3.18
C ASP A 297 7.43 -0.77 -4.10
N ALA A 298 7.51 -1.03 -5.40
CA ALA A 298 6.58 -0.46 -6.40
C ALA A 298 5.15 -1.02 -6.25
N ARG A 299 5.05 -2.29 -5.84
CA ARG A 299 3.79 -3.06 -5.84
C ARG A 299 3.68 -3.90 -4.57
N PHE A 300 2.46 -4.29 -4.24
CA PHE A 300 2.23 -5.25 -3.16
C PHE A 300 2.80 -6.64 -3.49
N PHE A 301 3.00 -7.46 -2.45
CA PHE A 301 3.75 -8.71 -2.51
C PHE A 301 3.26 -9.74 -3.55
N GLY A 302 1.95 -9.79 -3.81
CA GLY A 302 1.33 -10.76 -4.71
C GLY A 302 1.14 -10.28 -6.15
N GLN A 303 1.64 -9.11 -6.52
CA GLN A 303 1.51 -8.56 -7.87
C GLN A 303 2.68 -8.97 -8.77
N SER A 304 2.43 -9.09 -10.08
CA SER A 304 3.48 -9.11 -11.10
C SER A 304 4.04 -7.71 -11.33
N GLY A 305 5.17 -7.62 -12.03
CA GLY A 305 5.86 -6.35 -12.30
C GLY A 305 6.38 -5.71 -11.01
N ARG A 306 6.70 -6.52 -10.00
CA ARG A 306 7.30 -6.04 -8.77
C ARG A 306 8.72 -5.57 -9.09
N ILE A 307 9.02 -4.36 -8.66
CA ILE A 307 10.37 -3.83 -8.55
C ILE A 307 10.51 -3.37 -7.11
N SER A 308 11.65 -3.71 -6.50
CA SER A 308 11.95 -3.33 -5.13
C SER A 308 13.35 -2.74 -5.07
N ALA A 309 13.55 -1.78 -4.19
CA ALA A 309 14.86 -1.20 -3.92
C ALA A 309 15.22 -1.34 -2.44
N LEU A 310 16.51 -1.47 -2.17
CA LEU A 310 17.10 -1.37 -0.85
C LEU A 310 18.12 -0.23 -0.89
N CYS A 311 17.83 0.85 -0.18
CA CYS A 311 18.56 2.12 -0.25
C CYS A 311 19.41 2.28 1.00
N GLY A 312 20.71 2.50 0.82
CA GLY A 312 21.62 2.98 1.87
C GLY A 312 22.15 4.37 1.51
N THR A 313 23.07 4.89 2.31
CA THR A 313 23.58 6.26 2.17
C THR A 313 24.28 6.52 0.83
N ASN A 314 25.11 5.57 0.37
CA ASN A 314 25.94 5.74 -0.83
C ASN A 314 25.54 4.85 -2.01
N TYR A 315 24.76 3.80 -1.75
CA TYR A 315 24.41 2.80 -2.76
C TYR A 315 22.94 2.40 -2.65
N LYS A 316 22.39 1.96 -3.77
CA LYS A 316 21.04 1.40 -3.87
C LYS A 316 21.07 0.10 -4.64
N TYR A 317 20.46 -0.94 -4.10
CA TYR A 317 20.26 -2.23 -4.79
C TYR A 317 18.82 -2.29 -5.30
N VAL A 318 18.63 -2.55 -6.60
CA VAL A 318 17.30 -2.68 -7.21
C VAL A 318 17.14 -4.09 -7.75
N TYR A 319 15.99 -4.70 -7.46
CA TYR A 319 15.64 -6.04 -7.91
C TYR A 319 14.34 -6.05 -8.70
N HIS A 320 14.41 -6.59 -9.92
CA HIS A 320 13.26 -6.80 -10.80
C HIS A 320 12.78 -8.24 -10.65
N HIS A 321 11.66 -8.44 -9.95
CA HIS A 321 11.23 -9.78 -9.55
C HIS A 321 10.87 -10.69 -10.72
N ASP A 322 10.27 -10.12 -11.77
CA ASP A 322 9.79 -10.88 -12.92
C ASP A 322 10.95 -11.33 -13.84
N THR A 323 11.97 -10.47 -14.01
CA THR A 323 13.14 -10.75 -14.88
C THR A 323 14.34 -11.31 -14.12
N GLN A 324 14.32 -11.22 -12.79
CA GLN A 324 15.44 -11.51 -11.89
C GLN A 324 16.69 -10.65 -12.15
N ASN A 325 16.51 -9.49 -12.79
CA ASN A 325 17.59 -8.56 -13.00
C ASN A 325 17.93 -7.82 -11.70
N GLU A 326 19.22 -7.64 -11.49
CA GLU A 326 19.78 -6.91 -10.36
C GLU A 326 20.45 -5.63 -10.88
N GLU A 327 20.30 -4.54 -10.14
CA GLU A 327 21.06 -3.31 -10.36
C GLU A 327 21.71 -2.89 -9.05
N PHE A 328 22.90 -2.31 -9.16
CA PHE A 328 23.59 -1.73 -8.02
C PHE A 328 24.03 -0.33 -8.40
N ILE A 329 23.43 0.68 -7.78
CA ILE A 329 23.49 2.07 -8.20
C ILE A 329 24.37 2.85 -7.22
N ASP A 330 25.30 3.64 -7.76
CA ASP A 330 26.09 4.63 -7.01
C ASP A 330 25.27 5.91 -6.83
N LEU A 331 25.10 6.35 -5.59
CA LEU A 331 24.33 7.55 -5.24
C LEU A 331 25.19 8.80 -5.03
N SER A 332 26.51 8.74 -5.21
CA SER A 332 27.39 9.90 -4.98
C SER A 332 27.03 11.13 -5.82
N ASN A 333 26.54 10.93 -7.05
CA ASN A 333 26.13 11.99 -7.98
C ASN A 333 24.68 11.82 -8.48
N TYR A 334 23.78 11.26 -7.66
CA TYR A 334 22.43 10.86 -8.06
C TYR A 334 21.58 11.98 -8.71
N MET A 335 21.88 13.25 -8.40
CA MET A 335 21.22 14.43 -8.98
C MET A 335 21.52 14.62 -10.47
N GLU A 336 22.70 14.18 -10.93
CA GLU A 336 23.10 14.25 -12.34
C GLU A 336 22.79 12.93 -13.06
N ASP A 337 23.19 11.81 -12.45
CA ASP A 337 22.99 10.47 -13.02
C ASP A 337 22.94 9.40 -11.91
N GLU A 338 22.11 8.38 -12.13
CA GLU A 338 22.02 7.19 -11.28
C GLU A 338 22.70 6.01 -11.98
N LYS A 339 24.03 5.98 -11.89
CA LYS A 339 24.84 5.02 -12.62
C LYS A 339 24.72 3.62 -12.02
N ASN A 340 24.23 2.66 -12.81
CA ASN A 340 24.30 1.24 -12.47
C ASN A 340 25.75 0.72 -12.64
N ILE A 341 26.37 0.38 -11.52
CA ILE A 341 27.76 -0.09 -11.38
C ILE A 341 27.85 -1.61 -11.15
N ILE A 342 26.79 -2.38 -11.41
CA ILE A 342 26.79 -3.83 -11.15
C ILE A 342 27.89 -4.58 -11.91
N SER A 343 28.28 -4.10 -13.10
CA SER A 343 29.39 -4.69 -13.88
C SER A 343 30.75 -4.52 -13.23
N GLU A 344 30.91 -3.53 -12.34
CA GLU A 344 32.17 -3.22 -11.65
C GLU A 344 32.36 -4.07 -10.37
N VAL A 345 31.27 -4.67 -9.86
CA VAL A 345 31.23 -5.47 -8.62
C VAL A 345 32.23 -6.63 -8.65
N THR A 346 32.28 -7.39 -9.74
CA THR A 346 33.15 -8.58 -9.84
C THR A 346 34.64 -8.22 -9.80
N SER A 347 35.02 -7.05 -10.33
CA SER A 347 36.40 -6.59 -10.38
C SER A 347 36.88 -5.86 -9.13
N ASN A 348 35.97 -5.44 -8.24
CA ASN A 348 36.28 -4.66 -7.05
C ASN A 348 35.86 -5.42 -5.76
N PRO A 349 36.82 -6.02 -5.02
CA PRO A 349 36.51 -6.81 -3.83
C PRO A 349 35.76 -6.06 -2.73
N GLU A 350 36.05 -4.78 -2.51
CA GLU A 350 35.36 -3.99 -1.48
C GLU A 350 33.93 -3.68 -1.91
N LEU A 351 33.73 -3.28 -3.17
CA LEU A 351 32.39 -3.09 -3.73
C LEU A 351 31.56 -4.37 -3.69
N ASN A 352 32.18 -5.53 -3.96
CA ASN A 352 31.52 -6.82 -3.86
C ASN A 352 31.05 -7.11 -2.43
N LYS A 353 31.84 -6.80 -1.39
CA LYS A 353 31.38 -6.98 0.00
C LYS A 353 30.12 -6.15 0.28
N VAL A 354 30.08 -4.90 -0.15
CA VAL A 354 28.91 -4.02 0.01
C VAL A 354 27.73 -4.59 -0.76
N PHE A 355 27.90 -4.93 -2.04
CA PHE A 355 26.85 -5.55 -2.85
C PHE A 355 26.28 -6.82 -2.21
N GLN A 356 27.14 -7.72 -1.72
CA GLN A 356 26.68 -8.95 -1.04
C GLN A 356 25.91 -8.64 0.25
N HIS A 357 26.29 -7.60 0.99
CA HIS A 357 25.55 -7.15 2.17
C HIS A 357 24.13 -6.67 1.80
N PHE A 358 23.99 -5.85 0.75
CA PHE A 358 22.69 -5.41 0.24
C PHE A 358 21.85 -6.60 -0.25
N LYS A 359 22.43 -7.46 -1.08
CA LYS A 359 21.75 -8.65 -1.62
C LYS A 359 21.27 -9.59 -0.52
N LYS A 360 22.12 -9.86 0.48
CA LYS A 360 21.75 -10.67 1.65
C LYS A 360 20.59 -10.04 2.42
N SER A 361 20.70 -8.74 2.74
CA SER A 361 19.66 -8.01 3.47
C SER A 361 18.33 -7.98 2.71
N PHE A 362 18.39 -7.82 1.39
CA PHE A 362 17.22 -7.90 0.52
C PHE A 362 16.56 -9.28 0.58
N ASN A 363 17.33 -10.35 0.40
CA ASN A 363 16.81 -11.72 0.47
C ASN A 363 16.19 -12.05 1.84
N GLU A 364 16.83 -11.62 2.93
CA GLU A 364 16.26 -11.77 4.28
C GLU A 364 14.93 -11.03 4.43
N SER A 365 14.81 -9.83 3.84
CA SER A 365 13.57 -9.06 3.85
C SER A 365 12.46 -9.71 3.01
N GLU A 366 12.78 -10.32 1.85
CA GLU A 366 11.83 -11.11 1.05
C GLU A 366 11.34 -12.33 1.83
N THR A 367 12.22 -13.06 2.49
CA THR A 367 11.86 -14.23 3.30
C THR A 367 10.93 -13.85 4.45
N LYS A 368 11.23 -12.77 5.18
CA LYS A 368 10.33 -12.24 6.24
C LYS A 368 8.99 -11.81 5.66
N GLY A 369 9.01 -11.13 4.51
CA GLY A 369 7.87 -10.80 3.66
C GLY A 369 6.93 -11.96 3.39
N SER A 370 7.50 -13.02 2.82
CA SER A 370 6.80 -14.25 2.46
C SER A 370 6.16 -14.92 3.68
N ASN A 371 6.94 -15.09 4.75
CA ASN A 371 6.45 -15.68 5.99
C ASN A 371 5.30 -14.87 6.61
N PHE A 372 5.38 -13.54 6.57
CA PHE A 372 4.29 -12.69 7.02
C PHE A 372 3.03 -12.89 6.17
N GLN A 373 3.15 -12.92 4.84
CA GLN A 373 2.00 -13.09 3.96
C GLN A 373 1.34 -14.47 4.11
N ILE A 374 2.12 -15.52 4.35
CA ILE A 374 1.61 -16.85 4.74
C ILE A 374 0.74 -16.73 5.98
N ASN A 375 1.28 -16.18 7.08
CA ASN A 375 0.56 -16.08 8.36
C ASN A 375 -0.70 -15.21 8.23
N TYR A 376 -0.60 -14.11 7.48
CA TYR A 376 -1.73 -13.24 7.22
C TYR A 376 -2.81 -13.93 6.36
N ALA A 377 -2.40 -14.77 5.39
CA ALA A 377 -3.33 -15.56 4.58
C ALA A 377 -4.01 -16.67 5.42
N VAL A 378 -3.26 -17.37 6.28
CA VAL A 378 -3.79 -18.34 7.26
C VAL A 378 -4.90 -17.70 8.08
N ARG A 379 -4.63 -16.56 8.71
CA ARG A 379 -5.63 -15.86 9.52
C ARG A 379 -6.91 -15.57 8.75
N LYS A 380 -6.79 -15.02 7.52
CA LYS A 380 -7.96 -14.67 6.69
C LYS A 380 -8.72 -15.91 6.21
N LEU A 381 -8.02 -16.98 5.82
CA LEU A 381 -8.62 -18.23 5.37
C LEU A 381 -9.31 -18.96 6.51
N SER A 382 -8.68 -19.10 7.68
CA SER A 382 -9.27 -19.74 8.85
C SER A 382 -10.57 -19.05 9.27
N ASN A 383 -10.63 -17.71 9.21
CA ASN A 383 -11.85 -16.96 9.49
C ASN A 383 -12.93 -17.14 8.42
N SER A 384 -12.54 -17.38 7.17
CA SER A 384 -13.45 -17.48 6.02
C SER A 384 -13.96 -18.90 5.76
N LEU A 385 -13.17 -19.92 6.10
CA LEU A 385 -13.43 -21.34 5.90
C LEU A 385 -13.80 -22.00 7.24
N ASN A 386 -14.89 -21.56 7.85
CA ASN A 386 -15.51 -22.25 8.99
C ASN A 386 -16.27 -23.53 8.55
N ASP A 387 -15.63 -24.37 7.73
CA ASP A 387 -16.19 -25.65 7.25
C ASP A 387 -15.51 -26.81 7.97
N VAL A 388 -16.13 -27.23 9.08
CA VAL A 388 -15.68 -28.33 9.95
C VAL A 388 -15.49 -29.65 9.18
N THR A 389 -16.14 -29.81 8.03
CA THR A 389 -16.07 -31.02 7.21
C THR A 389 -14.77 -31.11 6.41
N LEU A 390 -14.27 -29.98 5.87
CA LEU A 390 -12.99 -29.92 5.16
C LEU A 390 -11.81 -30.12 6.12
N THR A 391 -11.83 -29.46 7.27
CA THR A 391 -10.72 -29.48 8.24
C THR A 391 -10.51 -30.83 8.92
N ASN A 392 -11.55 -31.69 8.95
CA ASN A 392 -11.47 -33.01 9.56
C ASN A 392 -11.15 -34.16 8.58
N THR A 393 -11.15 -33.92 7.27
CA THR A 393 -10.88 -34.96 6.28
C THR A 393 -9.38 -35.10 6.06
N PRO A 394 -8.75 -36.24 6.45
CA PRO A 394 -7.32 -36.45 6.24
C PRO A 394 -7.01 -36.76 4.77
N GLY A 395 -5.83 -36.33 4.30
CA GLY A 395 -5.31 -36.75 2.99
C GLY A 395 -6.04 -36.16 1.78
N LEU A 396 -6.69 -35.00 1.92
CA LEU A 396 -7.38 -34.32 0.81
C LEU A 396 -6.41 -34.08 -0.36
N ASN A 397 -6.78 -34.57 -1.54
CA ASN A 397 -6.06 -34.25 -2.77
C ASN A 397 -6.56 -32.90 -3.32
N MET A 398 -5.71 -31.89 -3.28
CA MET A 398 -6.06 -30.51 -3.58
C MET A 398 -5.30 -29.96 -4.77
N LEU A 399 -6.00 -29.15 -5.58
CA LEU A 399 -5.40 -28.34 -6.63
C LEU A 399 -5.60 -26.87 -6.30
N ILE A 400 -4.53 -26.09 -6.29
CA ILE A 400 -4.58 -24.62 -6.24
C ILE A 400 -4.20 -24.10 -7.62
N ALA A 401 -5.11 -23.41 -8.29
CA ALA A 401 -4.90 -22.93 -9.65
C ALA A 401 -5.23 -21.43 -9.77
N ALA A 402 -4.23 -20.64 -10.16
CA ALA A 402 -4.40 -19.22 -10.44
C ALA A 402 -3.27 -18.70 -11.36
N PRO A 403 -3.51 -17.65 -12.18
CA PRO A 403 -2.46 -16.95 -12.88
C PRO A 403 -1.83 -15.91 -11.94
N LEU A 404 -1.16 -16.41 -10.90
CA LEU A 404 -0.48 -15.62 -9.88
C LEU A 404 0.99 -16.03 -9.78
N PRO A 405 1.86 -15.11 -9.34
CA PRO A 405 3.23 -15.45 -8.96
C PRO A 405 3.28 -16.65 -8.01
N LEU A 406 4.28 -17.51 -8.19
CA LEU A 406 4.37 -18.80 -7.49
C LEU A 406 4.52 -18.64 -5.96
N ASN A 407 5.26 -17.63 -5.51
CA ASN A 407 5.39 -17.27 -4.08
C ASN A 407 4.02 -17.04 -3.41
N MET A 408 3.08 -16.39 -4.11
CA MET A 408 1.73 -16.13 -3.61
C MET A 408 0.92 -17.44 -3.52
N LEU A 409 1.02 -18.32 -4.52
CA LEU A 409 0.32 -19.61 -4.50
C LEU A 409 0.86 -20.56 -3.44
N GLN A 410 2.18 -20.57 -3.23
CA GLN A 410 2.80 -21.28 -2.12
C GLN A 410 2.34 -20.72 -0.78
N SER A 411 2.15 -19.40 -0.68
CA SER A 411 1.65 -18.79 0.55
C SER A 411 0.24 -19.28 0.89
N ILE A 412 -0.61 -19.42 -0.13
CA ILE A 412 -1.96 -19.98 -0.01
C ILE A 412 -1.89 -21.48 0.32
N ALA A 413 -1.02 -22.24 -0.34
CA ALA A 413 -0.82 -23.68 -0.09
C ALA A 413 -0.38 -23.94 1.35
N SER A 414 0.64 -23.22 1.83
CA SER A 414 1.11 -23.26 3.22
C SER A 414 0.01 -22.87 4.19
N ALA A 415 -0.85 -21.93 3.79
CA ALA A 415 -1.97 -21.57 4.62
C ALA A 415 -2.95 -22.75 4.81
N PHE A 416 -3.33 -23.45 3.73
CA PHE A 416 -4.15 -24.67 3.80
C PHE A 416 -3.47 -25.78 4.60
N THR A 417 -2.17 -26.00 4.41
CA THR A 417 -1.39 -27.00 5.16
C THR A 417 -1.41 -26.75 6.66
N SER A 418 -1.50 -25.49 7.10
CA SER A 418 -1.46 -25.16 8.54
C SER A 418 -2.74 -25.57 9.32
N PHE A 419 -3.88 -25.75 8.65
CA PHE A 419 -5.15 -26.11 9.30
C PHE A 419 -5.84 -27.36 8.74
N LEU A 420 -5.34 -27.96 7.65
CA LEU A 420 -5.83 -29.24 7.13
C LEU A 420 -4.97 -30.41 7.59
N LYS A 421 -5.59 -31.59 7.76
CA LYS A 421 -4.90 -32.82 8.17
C LYS A 421 -4.18 -33.47 6.98
N VAL A 422 -2.91 -33.14 6.80
CA VAL A 422 -1.99 -33.77 5.82
C VAL A 422 -2.53 -33.69 4.38
N PRO A 423 -2.77 -32.48 3.82
CA PRO A 423 -3.27 -32.35 2.45
C PRO A 423 -2.17 -32.70 1.43
N ASN A 424 -2.56 -33.32 0.31
CA ASN A 424 -1.70 -33.46 -0.87
C ASN A 424 -2.02 -32.30 -1.83
N ILE A 425 -1.15 -31.29 -1.90
CA ILE A 425 -1.42 -30.06 -2.65
C ILE A 425 -0.61 -30.03 -3.95
N THR A 426 -1.31 -29.80 -5.05
CA THR A 426 -0.77 -29.49 -6.37
C THR A 426 -1.04 -28.02 -6.69
N ILE A 427 -0.07 -27.31 -7.26
CA ILE A 427 -0.16 -25.91 -7.69
C ILE A 427 -0.07 -25.86 -9.21
N VAL A 428 -0.98 -25.13 -9.86
CA VAL A 428 -0.92 -24.82 -11.29
C VAL A 428 -0.99 -23.32 -11.50
N THR A 429 -0.01 -22.75 -12.20
CA THR A 429 0.01 -21.32 -12.56
C THR A 429 0.40 -21.09 -14.01
N THR A 430 -0.05 -19.97 -14.56
CA THR A 430 0.36 -19.49 -15.90
C THR A 430 1.42 -18.39 -15.83
N GLU A 431 1.79 -17.96 -14.63
CA GLU A 431 2.84 -16.98 -14.40
C GLU A 431 4.13 -17.74 -14.07
N ASN A 432 5.14 -17.60 -14.93
CA ASN A 432 6.42 -18.24 -14.73
C ASN A 432 7.32 -17.30 -13.92
N THR A 433 7.23 -17.41 -12.59
CA THR A 433 8.15 -16.72 -11.67
C THR A 433 8.98 -17.79 -10.99
N PRO A 434 10.29 -17.91 -11.30
CA PRO A 434 11.14 -18.92 -10.67
C PRO A 434 11.31 -18.61 -9.18
N LEU A 435 11.39 -19.65 -8.36
CA LEU A 435 11.65 -19.53 -6.92
C LEU A 435 13.14 -19.48 -6.63
N ALA A 436 13.49 -18.86 -5.50
CA ALA A 436 14.83 -18.97 -4.92
C ALA A 436 15.12 -20.38 -4.34
N GLU A 437 14.08 -21.14 -3.98
CA GLU A 437 14.16 -22.48 -3.37
C GLU A 437 13.15 -23.45 -3.99
N GLU A 438 13.42 -24.76 -3.88
CA GLU A 438 12.49 -25.79 -4.35
C GLU A 438 11.15 -25.75 -3.60
N SER A 439 10.05 -25.90 -4.34
CA SER A 439 8.71 -25.93 -3.75
C SER A 439 8.47 -27.25 -3.01
N PRO A 440 7.94 -27.24 -1.77
CA PRO A 440 7.50 -28.46 -1.09
C PRO A 440 6.20 -29.03 -1.68
N TYR A 441 5.55 -28.30 -2.59
CA TYR A 441 4.34 -28.70 -3.32
C TYR A 441 4.67 -29.10 -4.75
N ASN A 442 3.84 -29.96 -5.35
CA ASN A 442 3.92 -30.27 -6.78
C ASN A 442 3.51 -29.04 -7.60
N VAL A 443 4.44 -28.42 -8.33
CA VAL A 443 4.19 -27.21 -9.12
C VAL A 443 4.21 -27.52 -10.62
N TYR A 444 3.20 -27.02 -11.33
CA TYR A 444 3.13 -27.13 -12.78
C TYR A 444 2.85 -25.76 -13.42
N PHE A 445 3.59 -25.45 -14.47
CA PHE A 445 3.39 -24.26 -15.27
C PHE A 445 2.50 -24.57 -16.48
N ALA A 446 1.57 -23.68 -16.75
CA ALA A 446 0.59 -23.83 -17.81
C ALA A 446 0.72 -22.71 -18.85
N LYS A 447 0.79 -23.09 -20.13
CA LYS A 447 0.73 -22.18 -21.27
C LYS A 447 -0.72 -21.99 -21.68
N VAL A 448 -1.12 -20.74 -21.84
CA VAL A 448 -2.47 -20.39 -22.30
C VAL A 448 -2.40 -20.15 -23.80
N THR A 449 -3.02 -21.04 -24.58
CA THR A 449 -3.20 -20.87 -26.03
C THR A 449 -4.54 -20.19 -26.31
N ASP A 450 -4.85 -19.87 -27.56
CA ASP A 450 -6.12 -19.24 -27.94
C ASP A 450 -7.34 -20.05 -27.50
N ASN A 451 -7.25 -21.38 -27.50
CA ASN A 451 -8.39 -22.27 -27.25
C ASN A 451 -8.28 -23.12 -25.98
N SER A 452 -7.10 -23.26 -25.36
CA SER A 452 -6.90 -24.16 -24.23
C SER A 452 -5.81 -23.72 -23.25
N VAL A 453 -5.82 -24.32 -22.06
CA VAL A 453 -4.67 -24.33 -21.15
C VAL A 453 -3.93 -25.64 -21.37
N VAL A 454 -2.64 -25.56 -21.66
CA VAL A 454 -1.75 -26.70 -21.81
C VAL A 454 -0.77 -26.68 -20.65
N ILE A 455 -0.78 -27.72 -19.82
CA ILE A 455 0.25 -27.90 -18.80
C ILE A 455 1.46 -28.53 -19.49
N ASP A 456 2.66 -28.01 -19.24
CA ASP A 456 3.89 -28.35 -19.98
C ASP A 456 4.38 -29.80 -19.74
N THR A 457 3.56 -30.67 -19.13
CA THR A 457 3.90 -32.04 -18.76
C THR A 457 2.80 -33.05 -19.15
N ILE A 458 3.22 -34.26 -19.53
CA ILE A 458 2.35 -35.43 -19.76
C ILE A 458 2.03 -36.07 -18.40
N VAL A 459 1.36 -35.34 -17.51
CA VAL A 459 0.96 -35.88 -16.19
C VAL A 459 -0.56 -36.01 -16.15
N GLU A 460 -1.03 -37.25 -16.04
CA GLU A 460 -2.42 -37.53 -15.70
C GLU A 460 -2.61 -37.26 -14.21
N PHE A 461 -3.39 -36.22 -13.87
CA PHE A 461 -3.69 -35.93 -12.48
C PHE A 461 -4.63 -36.99 -11.89
N SER A 462 -4.35 -37.40 -10.66
CA SER A 462 -5.33 -38.12 -9.84
C SER A 462 -6.55 -37.22 -9.57
N LYS A 463 -7.72 -37.83 -9.27
CA LYS A 463 -8.93 -37.04 -8.98
C LYS A 463 -8.71 -36.12 -7.78
N PHE A 464 -9.01 -34.83 -7.96
CA PHE A 464 -8.95 -33.84 -6.90
C PHE A 464 -10.25 -33.83 -6.07
N ASP A 465 -10.10 -33.86 -4.75
CA ASP A 465 -11.22 -33.67 -3.82
C ASP A 465 -11.65 -32.20 -3.80
N VAL A 466 -10.69 -31.29 -3.78
CA VAL A 466 -10.94 -29.85 -3.69
C VAL A 466 -10.05 -29.12 -4.69
N CYS A 467 -10.66 -28.31 -5.55
CA CYS A 467 -9.93 -27.34 -6.35
C CYS A 467 -10.16 -25.93 -5.82
N VAL A 468 -9.09 -25.19 -5.59
CA VAL A 468 -9.08 -23.79 -5.19
C VAL A 468 -8.72 -22.95 -6.41
N LEU A 469 -9.64 -22.06 -6.80
CA LEU A 469 -9.42 -21.04 -7.82
C LEU A 469 -9.17 -19.70 -7.13
N VAL A 470 -8.08 -19.03 -7.45
CA VAL A 470 -7.78 -17.69 -6.93
C VAL A 470 -7.83 -16.67 -8.06
N SER A 471 -8.45 -15.53 -7.78
CA SER A 471 -8.77 -14.52 -8.81
C SER A 471 -8.16 -13.15 -8.49
N ASN A 472 -7.53 -12.50 -9.47
CA ASN A 472 -7.01 -11.14 -9.43
C ASN A 472 -8.14 -10.08 -9.49
N GLY A 473 -8.90 -9.97 -8.40
CA GLY A 473 -9.88 -8.90 -8.20
C GLY A 473 -11.23 -9.08 -8.90
N GLU A 474 -12.09 -8.06 -8.77
CA GLU A 474 -13.54 -8.11 -9.04
C GLU A 474 -13.97 -8.58 -10.45
N SER A 475 -13.05 -8.60 -11.41
CA SER A 475 -13.37 -8.78 -12.83
C SER A 475 -13.29 -10.22 -13.33
N SER A 476 -12.75 -11.15 -12.51
CA SER A 476 -12.42 -12.49 -12.98
C SER A 476 -13.26 -13.62 -12.40
N LEU A 477 -13.90 -13.43 -11.25
CA LEU A 477 -14.92 -14.37 -10.76
C LEU A 477 -16.29 -14.17 -11.44
N VAL A 478 -16.45 -13.16 -12.30
CA VAL A 478 -17.74 -12.77 -12.92
C VAL A 478 -17.76 -12.93 -14.44
N ARG A 479 -16.76 -13.55 -15.08
CA ARG A 479 -16.76 -13.61 -16.55
C ARG A 479 -16.68 -15.01 -17.11
N VAL A 480 -17.80 -15.69 -17.01
CA VAL A 480 -18.26 -16.59 -18.07
C VAL A 480 -19.60 -15.96 -18.50
N ASP A 481 -19.81 -15.69 -19.80
CA ASP A 481 -21.12 -15.31 -20.41
C ASP A 481 -21.53 -13.83 -20.70
N SER A 482 -20.62 -12.89 -20.96
CA SER A 482 -21.02 -11.63 -21.63
C SER A 482 -20.10 -11.21 -22.78
N ASN A 483 -20.69 -11.10 -23.99
CA ASN A 483 -20.13 -10.54 -25.23
C ASN A 483 -19.85 -9.02 -25.15
N LYS A 484 -19.20 -8.57 -24.08
CA LYS A 484 -18.60 -7.23 -24.03
C LYS A 484 -17.18 -7.35 -23.51
N GLU A 485 -16.24 -7.11 -24.42
CA GLU A 485 -14.82 -6.92 -24.17
C GLU A 485 -14.61 -5.75 -23.21
N ILE A 486 -14.49 -6.10 -21.94
CA ILE A 486 -13.72 -5.32 -20.98
C ILE A 486 -12.79 -6.38 -20.39
N SER A 487 -11.49 -6.10 -20.41
CA SER A 487 -10.36 -6.99 -20.08
C SER A 487 -10.65 -7.99 -18.96
N SER A 488 -11.09 -9.17 -19.35
CA SER A 488 -11.17 -10.32 -18.47
C SER A 488 -9.93 -11.12 -18.74
N ASN A 489 -9.05 -11.26 -17.76
CA ASN A 489 -7.78 -11.94 -17.97
C ASN A 489 -8.07 -13.31 -18.61
N SER A 490 -7.71 -13.45 -19.89
CA SER A 490 -8.05 -14.62 -20.70
C SER A 490 -7.49 -15.88 -20.06
N LYS A 491 -6.36 -15.75 -19.35
CA LYS A 491 -5.70 -16.79 -18.57
C LYS A 491 -6.57 -17.32 -17.44
N GLU A 492 -7.18 -16.45 -16.61
CA GLU A 492 -8.01 -16.87 -15.47
C GLU A 492 -9.22 -17.71 -15.91
N LYS A 493 -9.92 -17.27 -16.96
CA LYS A 493 -11.07 -18.01 -17.48
C LYS A 493 -10.68 -19.38 -18.01
N LYS A 494 -9.61 -19.42 -18.79
CA LYS A 494 -9.12 -20.66 -19.41
C LYS A 494 -8.66 -21.64 -18.32
N LEU A 495 -7.97 -21.15 -17.29
CA LEU A 495 -7.56 -21.96 -16.14
C LEU A 495 -8.75 -22.46 -15.32
N ALA A 496 -9.75 -21.61 -15.09
CA ALA A 496 -11.00 -22.03 -14.43
C ALA A 496 -11.77 -23.09 -15.24
N SER A 497 -11.78 -22.97 -16.58
CA SER A 497 -12.39 -23.98 -17.47
C SER A 497 -11.64 -25.31 -17.40
N TYR A 498 -10.32 -25.27 -17.37
CA TYR A 498 -9.47 -26.44 -17.16
C TYR A 498 -9.77 -27.11 -15.82
N VAL A 499 -9.82 -26.36 -14.71
CA VAL A 499 -10.15 -26.91 -13.39
C VAL A 499 -11.54 -27.57 -13.37
N LYS A 500 -12.53 -27.01 -14.08
CA LYS A 500 -13.86 -27.61 -14.21
C LYS A 500 -13.84 -28.92 -15.00
N SER A 501 -13.00 -29.05 -16.03
CA SER A 501 -12.92 -30.28 -16.83
C SER A 501 -12.36 -31.46 -16.03
N LEU A 502 -11.58 -31.19 -14.98
CA LEU A 502 -11.08 -32.21 -14.03
C LEU A 502 -12.17 -32.82 -13.14
N LYS A 503 -13.40 -32.25 -13.13
CA LYS A 503 -14.55 -32.73 -12.34
C LYS A 503 -14.23 -32.99 -10.86
N PRO A 504 -13.69 -32.01 -10.11
CA PRO A 504 -13.39 -32.19 -8.68
C PRO A 504 -14.67 -32.32 -7.84
N LYS A 505 -14.57 -32.90 -6.64
CA LYS A 505 -15.74 -33.02 -5.73
C LYS A 505 -16.23 -31.65 -5.25
N LYS A 506 -15.32 -30.71 -5.03
CA LYS A 506 -15.63 -29.34 -4.57
C LYS A 506 -14.73 -28.33 -5.26
N ILE A 507 -15.28 -27.16 -5.58
CA ILE A 507 -14.53 -25.99 -6.03
C ILE A 507 -14.71 -24.87 -5.00
N ILE A 508 -13.59 -24.31 -4.54
CA ILE A 508 -13.53 -23.13 -3.68
C ILE A 508 -12.98 -21.99 -4.53
N SER A 509 -13.65 -20.85 -4.55
CA SER A 509 -13.14 -19.65 -5.21
C SER A 509 -12.73 -18.63 -4.16
N LEU A 510 -11.53 -18.09 -4.28
CA LEU A 510 -10.96 -17.07 -3.39
C LEU A 510 -10.63 -15.81 -4.18
N ASP A 511 -10.85 -14.65 -3.57
CA ASP A 511 -10.16 -13.42 -4.00
C ASP A 511 -8.75 -13.33 -3.39
N LEU A 512 -7.96 -12.33 -3.76
CA LEU A 512 -6.61 -12.13 -3.24
C LEU A 512 -6.58 -11.75 -1.75
N ASN A 513 -7.70 -11.25 -1.23
CA ASN A 513 -7.88 -10.99 0.19
C ASN A 513 -8.25 -12.25 0.97
N MET A 514 -8.24 -13.43 0.33
CA MET A 514 -8.60 -14.74 0.90
C MET A 514 -10.06 -14.83 1.35
N THR A 515 -10.92 -13.98 0.79
CA THR A 515 -12.37 -14.06 1.00
C THR A 515 -12.95 -15.14 0.10
N VAL A 516 -13.70 -16.07 0.70
CA VAL A 516 -14.36 -17.14 -0.06
C VAL A 516 -15.53 -16.57 -0.86
N SER A 517 -15.41 -16.60 -2.18
CA SER A 517 -16.49 -16.31 -3.10
C SER A 517 -17.34 -17.57 -3.31
N ILE A 518 -18.26 -17.81 -2.39
CA ILE A 518 -19.50 -18.51 -2.77
C ILE A 518 -20.22 -17.55 -3.73
N ASN A 519 -21.10 -18.01 -4.63
CA ASN A 519 -21.98 -17.20 -5.52
C ASN A 519 -22.88 -16.12 -4.82
N LYS A 520 -22.52 -15.72 -3.60
CA LYS A 520 -23.01 -14.68 -2.70
C LYS A 520 -21.99 -13.54 -2.47
N GLY A 521 -20.74 -13.63 -2.96
CA GLY A 521 -19.61 -12.79 -2.55
C GLY A 521 -19.70 -11.29 -2.88
N GLN A 522 -20.16 -10.90 -4.08
CA GLN A 522 -20.27 -9.47 -4.41
C GLN A 522 -21.33 -8.76 -3.56
N ILE A 523 -22.49 -9.39 -3.37
CA ILE A 523 -23.59 -8.80 -2.60
C ILE A 523 -23.25 -8.80 -1.11
N SER A 524 -22.73 -9.90 -0.56
CA SER A 524 -22.32 -9.91 0.86
C SER A 524 -21.21 -8.89 1.12
N ARG A 525 -20.32 -8.66 0.16
CA ARG A 525 -19.29 -7.63 0.24
C ARG A 525 -19.86 -6.22 0.18
N TYR A 526 -20.74 -5.89 -0.77
CA TYR A 526 -21.40 -4.58 -0.78
C TYR A 526 -22.23 -4.35 0.50
N LEU A 527 -22.89 -5.39 1.00
CA LEU A 527 -23.58 -5.35 2.29
C LEU A 527 -22.61 -5.16 3.46
N LYS A 528 -21.47 -5.84 3.48
CA LYS A 528 -20.39 -5.62 4.46
C LYS A 528 -19.83 -4.20 4.36
N THR A 529 -19.64 -3.65 3.17
CA THR A 529 -19.21 -2.26 2.98
C THR A 529 -20.25 -1.31 3.57
N LEU A 530 -21.55 -1.52 3.28
CA LEU A 530 -22.65 -0.75 3.87
C LEU A 530 -22.65 -0.84 5.41
N MET A 531 -22.36 -2.01 5.97
CA MET A 531 -22.29 -2.21 7.42
C MET A 531 -21.04 -1.59 8.06
N HIS A 532 -19.85 -1.82 7.49
CA HIS A 532 -18.58 -1.34 8.02
C HIS A 532 -18.37 0.17 7.82
N LYS A 533 -19.08 0.77 6.86
CA LYS A 533 -19.08 2.21 6.61
C LYS A 533 -20.43 2.83 6.95
N LYS A 534 -21.18 2.23 7.88
CA LYS A 534 -22.53 2.69 8.24
C LYS A 534 -22.55 4.19 8.54
N ASP A 535 -21.60 4.67 9.34
CA ASP A 535 -21.56 6.08 9.75
C ASP A 535 -21.30 7.00 8.55
N PHE A 536 -20.39 6.62 7.66
CA PHE A 536 -20.15 7.32 6.39
C PHE A 536 -21.39 7.35 5.47
N PHE A 537 -22.17 6.27 5.41
CA PHE A 537 -23.41 6.24 4.62
C PHE A 537 -24.59 6.95 5.29
N ILE A 538 -24.58 7.10 6.62
CA ILE A 538 -25.51 7.98 7.34
C ILE A 538 -25.21 9.43 6.97
N GLU A 539 -23.94 9.78 6.86
CA GLU A 539 -23.51 11.12 6.46
C GLU A 539 -23.75 11.41 4.98
N GLU A 540 -23.58 10.42 4.10
CA GLU A 540 -23.96 10.52 2.69
C GLU A 540 -24.92 9.42 2.23
N PRO A 541 -26.23 9.52 2.53
CA PRO A 541 -27.21 8.52 2.10
C PRO A 541 -27.29 8.36 0.58
N SER A 542 -26.92 9.41 -0.18
CA SER A 542 -26.85 9.35 -1.64
C SER A 542 -25.84 8.34 -2.18
N LEU A 543 -24.83 7.97 -1.39
CA LEU A 543 -23.83 6.95 -1.73
C LEU A 543 -24.40 5.53 -1.57
N ILE A 544 -25.43 5.35 -0.73
CA ILE A 544 -26.12 4.07 -0.59
C ILE A 544 -26.73 3.66 -1.92
N PHE A 545 -27.33 4.59 -2.67
CA PHE A 545 -27.90 4.30 -3.99
C PHE A 545 -26.85 3.85 -5.01
N PHE A 546 -25.60 4.30 -4.86
CA PHE A 546 -24.50 3.85 -5.71
C PHE A 546 -24.11 2.39 -5.39
N GLU A 547 -23.94 2.06 -4.10
CA GLU A 547 -23.68 0.68 -3.67
C GLU A 547 -24.87 -0.25 -3.94
N MET A 548 -26.10 0.20 -3.73
CA MET A 548 -27.32 -0.49 -4.12
C MET A 548 -27.40 -0.68 -5.64
N GLY A 549 -26.95 0.30 -6.43
CA GLY A 549 -26.82 0.17 -7.88
C GLY A 549 -25.86 -0.96 -8.27
N LYS A 550 -24.73 -1.10 -7.56
CA LYS A 550 -23.80 -2.22 -7.74
C LYS A 550 -24.43 -3.57 -7.34
N ILE A 551 -25.16 -3.62 -6.22
CA ILE A 551 -25.91 -4.81 -5.77
C ILE A 551 -26.98 -5.21 -6.79
N LEU A 552 -27.80 -4.25 -7.26
CA LEU A 552 -28.85 -4.47 -8.25
C LEU A 552 -28.27 -4.94 -9.59
N LYS A 553 -27.14 -4.36 -10.02
CA LYS A 553 -26.42 -4.80 -11.21
C LYS A 553 -25.92 -6.24 -11.07
N ALA A 554 -25.43 -6.63 -9.88
CA ALA A 554 -25.03 -7.99 -9.58
C ALA A 554 -26.23 -8.97 -9.55
N LEU A 555 -27.34 -8.58 -8.92
CA LEU A 555 -28.59 -9.37 -8.85
C LEU A 555 -29.22 -9.58 -10.23
N LYS A 556 -29.33 -8.53 -11.04
CA LYS A 556 -29.88 -8.60 -12.41
C LYS A 556 -29.07 -9.55 -13.28
N ARG A 557 -27.74 -9.55 -13.15
CA ARG A 557 -26.85 -10.50 -13.84
C ARG A 557 -27.06 -11.94 -13.39
N LYS A 558 -27.25 -12.16 -12.09
CA LYS A 558 -27.54 -13.51 -11.55
C LYS A 558 -28.87 -14.05 -12.08
N ALA A 559 -29.90 -13.21 -12.18
CA ALA A 559 -31.17 -13.58 -12.78
C ALA A 559 -31.01 -13.94 -14.27
N LEU A 560 -30.25 -13.15 -15.04
CA LEU A 560 -29.95 -13.43 -16.45
C LEU A 560 -29.17 -14.75 -16.66
N MET A 561 -28.23 -15.09 -15.77
CA MET A 561 -27.51 -16.38 -15.84
C MET A 561 -28.41 -17.58 -15.54
N LEU A 562 -29.33 -17.45 -14.58
CA LEU A 562 -30.28 -18.51 -14.26
C LEU A 562 -31.22 -18.78 -15.45
N LEU A 563 -31.63 -17.74 -16.17
CA LEU A 563 -32.47 -17.87 -17.36
C LEU A 563 -31.76 -18.53 -18.54
N LYS A 564 -30.45 -18.31 -18.72
CA LYS A 564 -29.65 -18.95 -19.78
C LYS A 564 -29.38 -20.45 -19.60
N ASN A 565 -29.59 -21.00 -18.39
CA ASN A 565 -29.40 -22.43 -18.11
C ASN A 565 -30.69 -23.26 -18.30
N TYR A 566 -31.76 -22.65 -18.84
CA TYR A 566 -33.05 -23.30 -19.10
C TYR A 566 -33.39 -23.44 -20.60
N ASP A 567 -32.47 -23.09 -21.50
CA ASP A 567 -32.58 -23.30 -22.95
C ASP A 567 -31.64 -24.42 -23.43
#